data_AF-A0AAE1WCV3-F1
#
_entry.id   AF-A0AAE1WCV3-F1
#
_cell.length_a   1.000
_cell.length_b   1.000
_cell.length_c   1.000
_cell.angle_alpha   90.00
_cell.angle_beta   90.00
_cell.angle_gamma   90.00
#
_symmetry.space_group_name_H-M   'P 1'
#
loop_
_entity.id
_entity.type
_entity.pdbx_description
1 polymer ?
#
loop_
_entity_poly.entity_id
_entity_poly.type
_entity_poly.pdbx_seq_one_letter_code
_entity_poly.pdbx_strand_id
1 'polypeptide(L)'
;MAAFHSRSNSFPSQSHPVRDAVEQHLCRVKSSEAASTSATSICTNLASLRDLHEGINNLIQMASVQQALSNEQDENWINELLEGSLRLVDLCGFSRDVVCLTK
;
A
#
# COMPACT_ATOMS: atom_id res chain seq x y z
N MET A 1 30.99 -42.94 -20.87
CA MET A 1 31.19 -41.58 -20.31
C MET A 1 29.80 -41.00 -20.04
N ALA A 2 29.29 -41.13 -18.82
CA ALA A 2 27.93 -40.66 -18.50
C ALA A 2 27.95 -39.14 -18.29
N ALA A 3 27.10 -38.42 -19.02
CA ALA A 3 26.98 -36.97 -18.93
C ALA A 3 26.32 -36.58 -17.61
N PHE A 4 27.05 -35.90 -16.73
CA PHE A 4 26.49 -35.28 -15.53
C PHE A 4 25.64 -34.08 -15.93
N HIS A 5 24.33 -34.18 -15.76
CA HIS A 5 23.41 -33.06 -15.96
C HIS A 5 23.07 -32.47 -14.59
N SER A 6 23.80 -31.45 -14.18
CA SER A 6 23.45 -30.65 -13.01
C SER A 6 22.20 -29.84 -13.32
N ARG A 7 21.08 -30.19 -12.68
CA ARG A 7 19.87 -29.37 -12.67
C ARG A 7 19.94 -28.44 -11.46
N SER A 8 19.99 -27.14 -11.71
CA SER A 8 19.89 -26.13 -10.64
C SER A 8 18.44 -26.00 -10.21
N ASN A 9 18.21 -26.03 -8.90
CA ASN A 9 16.90 -25.81 -8.32
C ASN A 9 16.84 -24.34 -7.91
N SER A 10 16.06 -23.52 -8.61
CA SER A 10 15.76 -22.16 -8.15
C SER A 10 14.79 -22.23 -6.98
N PHE A 11 15.16 -21.64 -5.85
CA PHE A 11 14.23 -21.40 -4.75
C PHE A 11 13.21 -20.33 -5.19
N PRO A 12 11.93 -20.43 -4.80
CA PRO A 12 10.98 -19.36 -5.08
C PRO A 12 11.52 -18.07 -4.46
N SER A 13 11.60 -17.01 -5.27
CA SER A 13 11.92 -15.67 -4.81
C SER A 13 10.77 -15.20 -3.90
N GLN A 14 11.02 -15.19 -2.60
CA GLN A 14 10.07 -14.64 -1.64
C GLN A 14 10.01 -13.12 -1.82
N SER A 15 8.79 -12.57 -1.82
CA SER A 15 8.56 -11.13 -1.82
C SER A 15 9.23 -10.47 -0.62
N HIS A 16 9.59 -9.19 -0.77
CA HIS A 16 10.13 -8.44 0.35
C HIS A 16 9.04 -8.24 1.42
N PRO A 17 9.32 -8.42 2.72
CA PRO A 17 8.30 -8.36 3.79
C PRO A 17 7.45 -7.08 3.79
N VAL A 18 8.06 -5.95 3.41
CA VAL A 18 7.36 -4.66 3.29
C VAL A 18 6.33 -4.67 2.16
N ARG A 19 6.62 -5.34 1.03
CA ARG A 19 5.67 -5.46 -0.09
C ARG A 19 4.50 -6.36 0.29
N ASP A 20 4.77 -7.45 0.99
CA ASP A 20 3.71 -8.34 1.49
C ASP A 20 2.80 -7.63 2.49
N ALA A 21 3.34 -6.80 3.37
CA ALA A 21 2.56 -6.01 4.32
C ALA A 21 1.62 -5.01 3.59
N VAL A 22 2.14 -4.29 2.59
CA VAL A 22 1.33 -3.35 1.79
C VAL A 22 0.19 -4.07 1.07
N GLU A 23 0.47 -5.22 0.46
CA GLU A 23 -0.55 -6.03 -0.22
C GLU A 23 -1.65 -6.50 0.75
N GLN A 24 -1.27 -6.94 1.95
CA GLN A 24 -2.23 -7.32 3.00
C GLN A 24 -3.11 -6.14 3.43
N HIS A 25 -2.52 -4.96 3.63
CA HIS A 25 -3.28 -3.76 3.97
C HIS A 25 -4.26 -3.37 2.84
N LEU A 26 -3.84 -3.47 1.58
CA LEU A 26 -4.67 -3.19 0.42
C LEU A 26 -5.85 -4.16 0.32
N CYS A 27 -5.61 -5.45 0.50
CA CYS A 27 -6.65 -6.47 0.53
C CYS A 27 -7.68 -6.20 1.63
N ARG A 28 -7.23 -5.82 2.85
CA ARG A 28 -8.12 -5.48 3.96
C ARG A 28 -8.99 -4.25 3.66
N VAL A 29 -8.41 -3.19 3.08
CA VAL A 29 -9.17 -2.00 2.65
C VAL A 29 -10.22 -2.39 1.61
N LYS A 30 -9.85 -3.18 0.61
CA LYS A 30 -10.77 -3.66 -0.43
C LYS A 30 -11.92 -4.50 0.12
N SER A 31 -11.66 -5.36 1.10
CA SER A 31 -12.70 -6.15 1.76
C SER A 31 -13.66 -5.32 2.62
N SER A 32 -13.30 -4.08 2.95
CA SER A 32 -14.09 -3.19 3.82
C SER A 32 -15.14 -2.35 3.06
N GLU A 33 -15.22 -2.50 1.73
CA GLU A 33 -16.15 -1.75 0.85
C GLU A 33 -17.64 -2.10 1.10
N ALA A 34 -17.94 -3.25 1.72
CA ALA A 34 -19.30 -3.65 2.02
C ALA A 34 -19.93 -2.78 3.13
N ALA A 35 -20.97 -2.02 2.76
CA ALA A 35 -21.86 -1.18 3.57
C ALA A 35 -21.46 -0.97 5.06
N SER A 36 -20.52 -0.06 5.29
CA SER A 36 -20.13 0.38 6.64
C SER A 36 -21.12 1.42 7.16
N THR A 37 -22.23 0.97 7.74
CA THR A 37 -23.28 1.85 8.27
C THR A 37 -23.09 2.23 9.74
N SER A 38 -22.13 1.60 10.44
CA SER A 38 -21.86 1.88 11.85
C SER A 38 -20.61 2.75 12.04
N ALA A 39 -20.62 3.59 13.09
CA ALA A 39 -19.46 4.40 13.45
C ALA A 39 -18.21 3.52 13.72
N THR A 40 -18.40 2.35 14.33
CA THR A 40 -17.31 1.39 14.58
C THR A 40 -16.71 0.87 13.28
N SER A 41 -17.53 0.48 12.29
CA SER A 41 -17.04 0.05 10.98
C SER A 41 -16.32 1.17 10.21
N ILE A 42 -16.78 2.41 10.35
CA ILE A 42 -16.12 3.57 9.74
C ILE A 42 -14.74 3.78 10.39
N CYS A 43 -14.65 3.74 11.72
CA CYS A 43 -13.38 3.85 12.44
C CYS A 43 -12.39 2.74 12.09
N THR A 44 -12.86 1.49 11.92
CA THR A 44 -11.99 0.38 11.49
C THR A 44 -11.48 0.55 10.07
N ASN A 45 -12.28 1.12 9.17
CA ASN A 45 -11.87 1.39 7.80
C ASN A 45 -10.86 2.54 7.72
N LEU A 46 -11.04 3.58 8.53
CA LEU A 46 -10.07 4.66 8.64
C LEU A 46 -8.74 4.17 9.23
N ALA A 47 -8.79 3.28 10.23
CA ALA A 47 -7.60 2.63 10.76
C ALA A 47 -6.90 1.77 9.70
N SER A 48 -7.65 1.06 8.85
CA SER A 48 -7.06 0.22 7.81
C SER A 48 -6.40 1.04 6.69
N LEU A 49 -6.97 2.20 6.33
CA LEU A 49 -6.37 3.18 5.43
C LEU A 49 -5.08 3.79 5.98
N ARG A 50 -5.06 4.12 7.28
CA ARG A 50 -3.84 4.60 7.96
C ARG A 50 -2.71 3.58 7.84
N ASP A 51 -2.98 2.32 8.16
CA ASP A 51 -1.95 1.26 8.10
C ASP A 51 -1.44 1.05 6.65
N LEU A 52 -2.34 1.15 5.65
CA LEU A 52 -1.95 1.11 4.24
C LEU A 52 -1.00 2.27 3.90
N HIS A 53 -1.33 3.48 4.33
CA HIS A 53 -0.50 4.66 4.13
C HIS A 53 0.89 4.51 4.78
N GLU A 54 0.95 4.00 6.01
CA GLU A 54 2.21 3.72 6.70
C GLU A 54 3.03 2.66 5.95
N GLY A 55 2.38 1.59 5.47
CA GLY A 55 3.02 0.57 4.63
C GLY A 55 3.61 1.15 3.35
N ILE A 56 2.88 2.01 2.65
CA ILE A 56 3.35 2.70 1.43
C ILE A 56 4.54 3.61 1.76
N ASN A 57 4.47 4.38 2.84
CA ASN A 57 5.59 5.21 3.30
C ASN A 57 6.85 4.37 3.57
N ASN A 58 6.71 3.22 4.24
CA ASN A 58 7.82 2.30 4.48
C ASN A 58 8.38 1.71 3.17
N LEU A 59 7.51 1.42 2.21
CA LEU A 59 7.91 0.94 0.87
C LEU A 59 8.71 2.01 0.11
N ILE A 60 8.27 3.27 0.13
CA ILE A 60 8.95 4.39 -0.54
C ILE A 60 10.32 4.65 0.07
N GLN A 61 10.51 4.42 1.37
CA GLN A 61 11.81 4.59 2.04
C GLN A 61 12.83 3.51 1.67
N MET A 62 12.44 2.44 0.97
CA MET A 62 13.39 1.43 0.51
C MET A 62 14.32 1.99 -0.58
N ALA A 63 15.62 1.74 -0.46
CA ALA A 63 16.62 2.20 -1.43
C ALA A 63 16.30 1.78 -2.87
N SER A 64 15.80 0.56 -3.08
CA SER A 64 15.39 0.07 -4.40
C SER A 64 14.23 0.86 -5.00
N VAL A 65 13.30 1.31 -4.15
CA VAL A 65 12.17 2.12 -4.59
C VAL A 65 12.66 3.53 -4.85
N GLN A 66 13.38 4.16 -3.92
CA GLN A 66 13.94 5.50 -4.12
C GLN A 66 14.84 5.61 -5.36
N GLN A 67 15.62 4.57 -5.66
CA GLN A 67 16.42 4.54 -6.88
C GLN A 67 15.56 4.47 -8.15
N ALA A 68 14.44 3.74 -8.12
CA ALA A 68 13.47 3.76 -9.21
C ALA A 68 12.84 5.16 -9.34
N LEU A 69 12.39 5.75 -8.22
CA LEU A 69 11.80 7.10 -8.20
C LEU A 69 12.75 8.19 -8.73
N SER A 70 14.05 8.06 -8.48
CA SER A 70 15.03 9.08 -8.86
C SER A 70 15.39 9.05 -10.34
N ASN A 71 14.89 8.09 -11.11
CA ASN A 71 15.11 8.04 -12.54
C ASN A 71 14.22 9.09 -13.24
N GLU A 72 14.80 9.93 -14.09
CA GLU A 72 14.08 11.07 -14.73
C GLU A 72 12.87 10.63 -15.58
N GLN A 73 12.77 9.35 -15.95
CA GLN A 73 11.58 8.79 -16.63
C GLN A 73 10.36 8.61 -15.72
N ASP A 74 10.52 8.71 -14.39
CA ASP A 74 9.48 8.43 -13.39
C ASP A 74 8.87 9.70 -12.76
N GLU A 75 9.11 10.91 -13.30
CA GLU A 75 8.43 12.14 -12.82
C GLU A 75 6.90 12.01 -12.86
N ASN A 76 6.36 11.32 -13.87
CA ASN A 76 4.93 11.05 -13.97
C ASN A 76 4.44 10.15 -12.82
N TRP A 77 5.21 9.13 -12.46
CA TRP A 77 4.87 8.24 -11.35
C TRP A 77 4.92 8.97 -9.99
N ILE A 78 5.90 9.85 -9.78
CA ILE A 78 5.98 10.66 -8.54
C ILE A 78 4.75 11.55 -8.42
N ASN A 79 4.33 12.21 -9.50
CA ASN A 79 3.14 13.05 -9.49
C ASN A 79 1.86 12.24 -9.19
N GLU A 80 1.69 11.07 -9.81
CA GLU A 80 0.54 10.18 -9.54
C GLU A 80 0.54 9.69 -8.08
N LEU A 81 1.72 9.36 -7.54
CA LEU A 81 1.87 8.95 -6.14
C LEU A 81 1.51 10.10 -5.18
N LEU A 82 1.93 11.32 -5.49
CA LEU A 82 1.64 12.51 -4.70
C LEU A 82 0.15 12.85 -4.75
N GLU A 83 -0.45 12.83 -5.94
CA GLU A 83 -1.88 13.04 -6.16
C GLU A 83 -2.72 11.99 -5.41
N GLY A 84 -2.35 10.71 -5.48
CA GLY A 84 -2.98 9.65 -4.71
C GLY A 84 -2.88 9.86 -3.19
N SER A 85 -1.73 10.35 -2.72
CA SER A 85 -1.52 10.67 -1.29
C SER A 85 -2.38 11.86 -0.84
N LEU A 86 -2.50 12.89 -1.68
CA LEU A 86 -3.35 14.05 -1.40
C LEU A 86 -4.83 13.65 -1.29
N ARG A 87 -5.33 12.83 -2.22
CA ARG A 87 -6.70 12.30 -2.18
C ARG A 87 -7.00 11.52 -0.90
N LEU A 88 -6.01 10.78 -0.38
CA LEU A 88 -6.16 10.06 0.88
C LEU A 88 -6.29 11.02 2.07
N VAL A 89 -5.49 12.09 2.10
CA VAL A 89 -5.58 13.14 3.12
C VAL A 89 -6.95 13.83 3.07
N ASP A 90 -7.44 14.16 1.87
CA ASP A 90 -8.76 14.77 1.67
C ASP A 90 -9.88 13.83 2.15
N LEU A 91 -9.81 12.53 1.85
CA LEU A 91 -10.75 11.53 2.33
C LEU A 91 -10.77 11.45 3.86
N CYS A 92 -9.60 11.46 4.51
CA CYS A 92 -9.51 11.50 5.97
C CYS A 92 -10.09 12.80 6.54
N GLY A 93 -9.89 13.93 5.85
CA GLY A 93 -10.48 15.22 6.19
C GLY A 93 -12.00 15.18 6.16
N PHE A 94 -12.57 14.76 5.02
CA PHE A 94 -14.01 14.58 4.85
C PHE A 94 -14.59 13.62 5.90
N SER A 95 -13.93 12.49 6.15
CA SER A 95 -14.38 11.50 7.13
C SER A 95 -14.43 12.08 8.55
N ARG A 96 -13.42 12.87 8.94
CA ARG A 96 -13.42 13.58 10.22
C ARG A 96 -14.58 14.57 10.30
N ASP A 97 -14.81 15.35 9.25
CA ASP A 97 -15.88 16.35 9.23
C ASP A 97 -17.27 15.69 9.35
N VAL A 98 -17.49 14.56 8.66
CA VAL A 98 -18.73 13.76 8.77
C VAL A 98 -18.92 13.18 10.18
N VAL A 99 -17.85 12.65 10.79
CA VAL A 99 -17.89 12.13 12.17
C VAL A 99 -18.16 13.26 13.17
N CYS A 100 -17.58 14.44 12.95
CA CYS A 100 -17.82 15.62 13.78
C CYS A 100 -19.24 16.18 13.61
N LEU A 101 -19.81 16.09 12.40
CA LEU A 101 -21.17 16.55 12.10
C LEU A 101 -22.26 15.64 12.69
N THR A 102 -21.98 14.35 12.85
CA THR A 102 -22.92 13.35 13.40
C THR A 102 -22.90 13.26 14.93
N LYS A 103 -22.15 14.13 15.60
CA LYS A 103 -22.00 14.20 17.05
C LYS A 103 -22.90 15.27 17.70
#